data_AF-A0A5K1I136-F1
#
_entry.id   AF-A0A5K1I136-F1
#
_cell.length_a   1.000
_cell.length_b   1.000
_cell.length_c   1.000
_cell.angle_alpha   90.00
_cell.angle_beta   90.00
_cell.angle_gamma   90.00
#
_symmetry.space_group_name_H-M   'P 1'
#
loop_
_entity.id
_entity.type
_entity.pdbx_description
1 polymer ?
#
loop_
_entity_poly.entity_id
_entity_poly.type
_entity_poly.pdbx_seq_one_letter_code
_entity_poly.pdbx_strand_id
1 'polypeptide(L)' 'MAFKLSSELVDAARGSGDAIRKKEETHRMAEANRAFAHF' A
#
# COMPACT_ATOMS: atom_id res chain seq x y z
N MET A 1 4.43 -10.17 -18.72
CA MET A 1 3.71 -9.10 -18.00
C MET A 1 2.50 -9.63 -17.25
N ALA A 2 1.58 -10.35 -17.92
CA ALA A 2 0.34 -10.89 -17.33
C ALA A 2 0.54 -11.71 -16.04
N PHE A 3 1.54 -12.60 -16.00
CA PHE A 3 1.79 -13.45 -14.83
C PHE A 3 2.16 -12.68 -13.56
N LYS A 4 2.97 -11.62 -13.69
CA LYS A 4 3.36 -10.78 -12.55
C LYS A 4 2.17 -10.02 -11.99
N LEU A 5 1.32 -9.50 -12.88
CA LEU A 5 0.09 -8.83 -12.49
C LEU A 5 -0.90 -9.79 -11.82
N SER A 6 -1.09 -10.99 -12.37
CA SER A 6 -1.98 -11.97 -11.76
C SER A 6 -1.51 -12.42 -10.38
N SER A 7 -0.18 -12.60 -10.20
CA SER A 7 0.39 -12.91 -8.88
C SER A 7 0.10 -11.79 -7.89
N GLU A 8 0.43 -10.54 -8.26
CA GLU A 8 0.22 -9.38 -7.39
C GLU A 8 -1.26 -9.20 -7.02
N LEU A 9 -2.20 -9.48 -7.94
CA LEU A 9 -3.64 -9.42 -7.65
C LEU A 9 -4.07 -10.49 -6.63
N VAL A 10 -3.52 -11.70 -6.72
CA VAL A 10 -3.80 -12.77 -5.73
C VAL A 10 -3.20 -12.43 -4.37
N ASP A 11 -1.98 -11.91 -4.35
CA ASP A 11 -1.29 -11.51 -3.13
C ASP A 11 -2.03 -10.34 -2.45
N ALA A 12 -2.48 -9.36 -3.23
CA ALA A 12 -3.29 -8.23 -2.76
C ALA A 12 -4.66 -8.68 -2.23
N ALA A 13 -5.31 -9.65 -2.88
CA ALA A 13 -6.57 -10.23 -2.40
C ALA A 13 -6.40 -10.95 -1.05
N ARG A 14 -5.20 -11.44 -0.75
CA ARG A 14 -4.83 -12.03 0.56
C ARG A 14 -4.34 -10.99 1.57
N GLY A 15 -4.37 -9.69 1.23
CA GLY A 15 -3.88 -8.62 2.09
C GLY A 15 -2.36 -8.56 2.19
N SER A 16 -1.65 -9.01 1.16
CA SER A 16 -0.18 -9.02 1.08
C SER A 16 0.31 -8.46 -0.26
N GLY A 17 1.62 -8.47 -0.52
CA GLY A 17 2.19 -7.96 -1.76
C GLY A 17 2.61 -6.49 -1.70
N ASP A 18 3.25 -6.05 -2.76
CA ASP A 18 3.89 -4.73 -2.83
C ASP A 18 2.86 -3.59 -2.83
N ALA A 19 1.70 -3.82 -3.44
CA ALA A 19 0.59 -2.87 -3.44
C ALA A 19 0.08 -2.60 -2.02
N ILE A 20 -0.07 -3.64 -1.21
CA ILE A 20 -0.53 -3.51 0.18
C ILE A 20 0.54 -2.84 1.03
N ARG A 21 1.81 -3.23 0.89
CA ARG A 21 2.93 -2.59 1.59
C ARG A 21 2.98 -1.09 1.34
N LYS A 22 2.87 -0.66 0.07
CA LYS A 22 2.86 0.77 -0.28
C LYS A 22 1.67 1.51 0.34
N LYS A 23 0.49 0.87 0.38
CA LYS A 23 -0.70 1.42 1.05
C LYS A 23 -0.41 1.68 2.52
N GLU A 24 0.13 0.70 3.23
CA GLU A 24 0.45 0.80 4.66
C GLU A 24 1.56 1.81 4.96
N GLU A 25 2.60 1.87 4.14
CA GLU A 25 3.64 2.91 4.23
C GLU A 25 3.04 4.31 4.06
N THR A 26 2.16 4.48 3.08
CA THR A 26 1.46 5.75 2.85
C THR A 26 0.59 6.14 4.05
N HIS A 27 -0.15 5.18 4.63
CA HIS A 27 -0.95 5.44 5.82
C HIS A 27 -0.08 5.82 7.02
N ARG A 28 0.99 5.09 7.30
CA ARG A 28 1.93 5.42 8.40
C ARG A 28 2.56 6.80 8.20
N MET A 29 2.92 7.13 6.98
CA MET A 29 3.46 8.45 6.65
C MET A 29 2.41 9.56 6.82
N ALA A 30 1.14 9.30 6.48
CA ALA A 30 0.04 10.24 6.70
C ALA A 30 -0.22 10.45 8.20
N GLU A 31 -0.18 9.38 9.01
CA GLU A 31 -0.31 9.47 10.46
C GLU A 31 0.84 10.27 11.09
N ALA A 32 2.08 10.01 10.64
CA ALA A 32 3.26 10.76 11.10
C ALA A 32 3.16 12.26 10.78
N ASN A 33 2.59 12.59 9.62
CA ASN A 33 2.41 13.99 9.18
C ASN A 33 1.06 14.60 9.59
N ARG A 34 0.28 13.93 10.47
CA ARG A 34 -1.04 14.42 10.89
C ARG A 34 -0.98 15.83 11.50
N ALA A 35 0.11 16.16 12.19
CA ALA A 35 0.33 17.49 12.76
C ALA A 35 0.42 18.60 11.70
N PHE A 36 0.80 18.24 10.47
CA PHE A 36 0.90 19.18 9.35
C PHE A 36 -0.38 19.26 8.50
N ALA A 37 -1.44 18.54 8.84
CA ALA A 37 -2.69 18.50 8.05
C ALA A 37 -3.45 19.84 8.01
N HIS A 38 -3.04 20.79 8.85
CA HIS A 38 -3.62 22.13 8.93
C HIS A 38 -2.82 23.21 8.17
N PHE A 39 -1.67 22.84 7.59
CA PHE A 39 -0.93 23.66 6.63
C PHE A 39 -1.35 23.31 5.20
#